data_AF-A0A0P9DE26-F1
#
_entry.id   AF-A0A0P9DE26-F1
#
_cell.length_a   1.000
_cell.length_b   1.000
_cell.length_c   1.000
_cell.angle_alpha   90.00
_cell.angle_beta   90.00
_cell.angle_gamma   90.00
#
_symmetry.space_group_name_H-M   'P 1'
#
loop_
_entity.id
_entity.type
_entity.pdbx_description
1 polymer ?
#
loop_
_entity_poly.entity_id
_entity_poly.type
_entity_poly.pdbx_seq_one_letter_code
_entity_poly.pdbx_strand_id
1 'polypeptide(L)'
;LLDRFGLHARITTIEDVAERVEIVRRRRAFDLDPCAFAEKWERAQAKLQRSIRAAQKRLPAVELSDAALLTAAQLCATLAIDGHRGELTLCRAAVALAALEGRPSAQPADVARVALLSLRHRLRKDPLETSGDDNRIERAVAELTV
;
A
#
# COMPACT_ATOMS: atom_id res chain seq x y z
N LEU A 1 -15.21 -9.46 -11.21
CA LEU A 1 -15.53 -8.35 -10.27
C LEU A 1 -14.31 -7.79 -9.55
N LEU A 2 -13.30 -8.62 -9.21
CA LEU A 2 -12.09 -8.18 -8.47
C LEU A 2 -11.29 -7.06 -9.16
N ASP A 3 -11.17 -7.08 -10.49
CA ASP A 3 -10.43 -6.06 -11.26
C ASP A 3 -10.90 -4.60 -11.05
N ARG A 4 -12.15 -4.41 -10.58
CA ARG A 4 -12.71 -3.08 -10.30
C ARG A 4 -12.30 -2.50 -8.95
N PHE A 5 -11.71 -3.30 -8.05
CA PHE A 5 -11.12 -2.79 -6.83
C PHE A 5 -9.74 -2.17 -7.14
N GLY A 6 -9.47 -1.00 -6.58
CA GLY A 6 -8.18 -0.34 -6.73
C GLY A 6 -7.08 -1.14 -6.04
N LEU A 7 -7.21 -1.32 -4.73
CA LEU A 7 -6.21 -1.98 -3.89
C LEU A 7 -6.75 -3.28 -3.28
N HIS A 8 -5.87 -4.27 -3.13
CA HIS A 8 -6.11 -5.53 -2.45
C HIS A 8 -5.11 -5.69 -1.30
N ALA A 9 -5.60 -5.59 -0.07
CA ALA A 9 -4.79 -5.83 1.13
C ALA A 9 -5.09 -7.23 1.66
N ARG A 10 -4.05 -8.05 1.84
CA ARG A 10 -4.15 -9.38 2.47
C ARG A 10 -3.81 -9.23 3.94
N ILE A 11 -4.69 -9.70 4.81
CA ILE A 11 -4.47 -9.75 6.26
C ILE A 11 -3.92 -11.14 6.57
N THR A 12 -2.76 -11.19 7.21
CA THR A 12 -2.17 -12.42 7.73
C THR A 12 -2.26 -12.44 9.25
N THR A 13 -2.37 -13.65 9.81
CA THR A 13 -2.33 -13.82 11.25
C THR A 13 -0.91 -13.59 11.74
N ILE A 14 -0.76 -12.79 12.81
CA ILE A 14 0.53 -12.57 13.45
C ILE A 14 0.99 -13.88 14.13
N GLU A 15 2.19 -14.32 13.80
CA GLU A 15 2.79 -15.56 14.32
C GLU A 15 3.71 -15.31 15.53
N ASP A 16 4.32 -14.11 15.62
CA ASP A 16 5.20 -13.76 16.73
C ASP A 16 4.45 -13.77 18.07
N VAL A 17 4.98 -14.53 19.03
CA VAL A 17 4.33 -14.75 20.33
C VAL A 17 4.25 -13.45 21.13
N ALA A 18 5.28 -12.60 21.08
CA ALA A 18 5.30 -11.37 21.85
C ALA A 18 4.26 -10.36 21.33
N GLU A 19 4.13 -10.21 20.01
CA GLU A 19 3.10 -9.40 19.38
C GLU A 19 1.68 -9.92 19.67
N ARG A 20 1.47 -11.24 19.62
CA ARG A 20 0.18 -11.86 19.98
C ARG A 20 -0.22 -11.56 21.43
N VAL A 21 0.72 -11.69 22.37
CA VAL A 21 0.49 -11.34 23.78
C VAL A 21 0.15 -9.85 23.92
N GLU A 22 0.83 -8.98 23.20
CA GLU A 22 0.58 -7.54 23.23
C GLU A 22 -0.81 -7.17 22.68
N ILE A 23 -1.28 -7.84 21.64
CA ILE A 23 -2.66 -7.65 21.12
C ILE A 23 -3.69 -8.01 22.19
N VAL A 24 -3.54 -9.16 22.83
CA VAL A 24 -4.45 -9.59 23.91
C VAL A 24 -4.38 -8.61 25.09
N ARG A 25 -3.19 -8.15 25.46
CA ARG A 25 -3.00 -7.15 26.53
C ARG A 25 -3.73 -5.84 26.20
N ARG A 26 -3.57 -5.32 24.98
CA ARG A 26 -4.27 -4.10 24.53
C ARG A 26 -5.77 -4.27 24.50
N ARG A 27 -6.25 -5.43 24.02
CA ARG A 27 -7.68 -5.73 24.00
C ARG A 27 -8.27 -5.75 25.41
N ARG A 28 -7.60 -6.44 26.35
CA ARG A 28 -8.03 -6.47 27.76
C ARG A 28 -8.02 -5.08 28.40
N ALA A 29 -7.00 -4.26 28.12
CA ALA A 29 -6.95 -2.89 28.63
C ALA A 29 -8.14 -2.04 28.13
N PHE A 30 -8.50 -2.20 26.86
CA PHE A 30 -9.69 -1.56 26.30
C PHE A 30 -11.00 -2.08 26.92
N ASP A 31 -11.15 -3.39 27.10
CA ASP A 31 -12.37 -3.97 27.68
C ASP A 31 -12.56 -3.57 29.16
N LEU A 32 -11.47 -3.28 29.90
CA LEU A 32 -11.50 -2.80 31.29
C LEU A 32 -11.87 -1.33 31.40
N ASP A 33 -11.25 -0.47 30.60
CA ASP A 33 -11.54 0.97 30.56
C ASP A 33 -11.32 1.53 29.14
N PRO A 34 -12.40 1.62 28.34
CA PRO A 34 -12.32 2.17 26.99
C PRO A 34 -11.89 3.64 26.95
N CYS A 35 -12.23 4.43 27.98
CA CYS A 35 -11.96 5.87 28.01
C CYS A 35 -10.48 6.12 28.28
N ALA A 36 -9.93 5.50 29.33
CA ALA A 36 -8.50 5.61 29.64
C ALA A 36 -7.62 5.02 28.52
N PHE A 37 -8.07 3.94 27.87
CA PHE A 37 -7.38 3.40 26.70
C PHE A 37 -7.39 4.40 25.53
N ALA A 38 -8.53 5.02 25.21
CA ALA A 38 -8.62 6.01 24.14
C ALA A 38 -7.73 7.23 24.42
N GLU A 39 -7.77 7.78 25.65
CA GLU A 39 -6.92 8.90 26.07
C GLU A 39 -5.44 8.62 25.87
N LYS A 40 -4.98 7.39 26.20
CA LYS A 40 -3.60 6.96 25.98
C LYS A 40 -3.15 7.07 24.51
N TRP A 41 -4.06 6.82 23.56
CA TRP A 41 -3.74 6.81 22.12
C TRP A 41 -4.13 8.11 21.39
N GLU A 42 -4.81 9.03 22.06
CA GLU A 42 -5.36 10.27 21.47
C GLU A 42 -4.28 11.08 20.74
N ARG A 43 -3.09 11.24 21.34
CA ARG A 43 -1.99 11.98 20.71
C ARG A 43 -1.56 11.35 19.38
N ALA A 44 -1.50 10.02 19.31
CA ALA A 44 -1.12 9.29 18.11
C ALA A 44 -2.21 9.39 17.03
N GLN A 45 -3.48 9.24 17.42
CA GLN A 45 -4.64 9.42 16.55
C GLN A 45 -4.69 10.83 15.96
N ALA A 46 -4.55 11.86 16.80
CA ALA A 46 -4.54 13.25 16.37
C ALA A 46 -3.36 13.55 15.41
N LYS A 47 -2.19 12.93 15.63
CA LYS A 47 -1.04 13.04 14.71
C LYS A 47 -1.36 12.44 13.34
N LEU A 48 -1.93 11.23 13.31
CA LEU A 48 -2.32 10.56 12.07
C LEU A 48 -3.44 11.32 11.34
N GLN A 49 -4.43 11.83 12.08
CA GLN A 49 -5.51 12.64 11.51
C GLN A 49 -4.96 13.91 10.83
N ARG A 50 -4.02 14.60 11.49
CA ARG A 50 -3.37 15.79 10.90
C ARG A 50 -2.59 15.43 9.64
N SER A 51 -1.85 14.31 9.62
CA SER A 51 -1.08 13.91 8.43
C SER A 51 -1.99 13.56 7.25
N ILE A 52 -3.10 12.85 7.49
CA ILE A 52 -4.09 12.52 6.43
C ILE A 52 -4.74 13.80 5.88
N ARG A 53 -5.18 14.72 6.74
CA ARG A 53 -5.79 15.99 6.30
C ARG A 53 -4.79 16.85 5.50
N ALA A 54 -3.53 16.89 5.92
CA ALA A 54 -2.48 17.59 5.19
C ALA A 54 -2.22 16.93 3.83
N ALA A 55 -2.19 15.60 3.77
CA ALA A 55 -2.04 14.85 2.52
C ALA A 55 -3.16 15.15 1.53
N GLN A 56 -4.42 15.12 1.96
CA GLN A 56 -5.58 15.44 1.13
C GLN A 56 -5.49 16.84 0.53
N LYS A 57 -5.03 17.84 1.31
CA LYS A 57 -4.82 19.21 0.83
C LYS A 57 -3.68 19.33 -0.18
N ARG A 58 -2.60 18.56 0.00
CA ARG A 58 -1.43 18.57 -0.89
C ARG A 58 -1.67 17.80 -2.18
N LEU A 59 -2.50 16.76 -2.15
CA LEU A 59 -2.70 15.80 -3.23
C LEU A 59 -2.87 16.43 -4.62
N PRO A 60 -3.63 17.51 -4.83
CA PRO A 60 -3.79 18.11 -6.16
C PRO A 60 -2.52 18.75 -6.72
N ALA A 61 -1.55 19.08 -5.86
CA ALA A 61 -0.29 19.71 -6.24
C ALA A 61 0.89 18.71 -6.28
N VAL A 62 0.66 17.43 -5.97
CA VAL A 62 1.72 16.42 -6.04
C VAL A 62 1.89 15.97 -7.49
N GLU A 63 3.10 16.11 -8.00
CA GLU A 63 3.46 15.74 -9.35
C GLU A 63 3.76 14.24 -9.46
N LEU A 64 3.34 13.63 -10.56
CA LEU A 64 3.81 12.31 -10.93
C LEU A 64 5.04 12.49 -11.81
N SER A 65 6.22 12.03 -11.35
CA SER A 65 7.41 12.10 -12.19
C SER A 65 7.29 11.17 -13.41
N ASP A 66 7.90 11.57 -14.52
CA ASP A 66 7.97 10.72 -15.72
C ASP A 66 8.64 9.37 -15.42
N ALA A 67 9.64 9.37 -14.53
CA ALA A 67 10.27 8.13 -14.06
C ALA A 67 9.28 7.22 -13.33
N ALA A 68 8.44 7.75 -12.44
CA ALA A 68 7.40 6.97 -11.77
C ALA A 68 6.35 6.44 -12.76
N LEU A 69 5.94 7.26 -13.73
CA LEU A 69 5.02 6.83 -14.79
C LEU A 69 5.61 5.69 -15.63
N LEU A 70 6.89 5.82 -16.01
CA LEU A 70 7.63 4.79 -16.75
C LEU A 70 7.71 3.48 -15.94
N THR A 71 8.09 3.55 -14.67
CA THR A 71 8.14 2.37 -13.79
C THR A 71 6.78 1.69 -13.66
N ALA A 72 5.70 2.46 -13.54
CA ALA A 72 4.35 1.89 -13.46
C ALA A 72 3.96 1.14 -14.75
N ALA A 73 4.27 1.71 -15.91
CA ALA A 73 4.02 1.08 -17.20
C ALA A 73 4.87 -0.18 -17.40
N GLN A 74 6.17 -0.11 -17.11
CA GLN A 74 7.07 -1.26 -17.18
C GLN A 74 6.62 -2.40 -16.28
N LEU A 75 6.22 -2.09 -15.04
CA LEU A 75 5.78 -3.11 -14.09
C LEU A 75 4.50 -3.82 -14.57
N CYS A 76 3.50 -3.08 -15.06
CA CYS A 76 2.29 -3.68 -15.63
C CYS A 76 2.59 -4.54 -16.86
N ALA A 77 3.51 -4.08 -17.74
CA ALA A 77 3.91 -4.82 -18.93
C ALA A 77 4.65 -6.12 -18.58
N THR A 78 5.63 -6.07 -17.66
CA THR A 78 6.37 -7.24 -17.18
C THR A 78 5.46 -8.29 -16.55
N LEU A 79 4.41 -7.84 -15.84
CA LEU A 79 3.44 -8.72 -15.19
C LEU A 79 2.28 -9.15 -16.11
N ALA A 80 2.31 -8.75 -17.39
CA ALA A 80 1.27 -9.02 -18.39
C ALA A 80 -0.14 -8.66 -17.90
N ILE A 81 -0.28 -7.50 -17.25
CA ILE A 81 -1.57 -7.00 -16.76
C ILE A 81 -2.38 -6.45 -17.92
N ASP A 82 -3.64 -6.85 -18.01
CA ASP A 82 -4.54 -6.41 -19.08
C ASP A 82 -5.06 -4.99 -18.86
N GLY A 83 -4.85 -4.15 -19.87
CA GLY A 83 -5.37 -2.78 -19.93
C GLY A 83 -4.77 -1.83 -18.88
N HIS A 84 -5.20 -0.57 -18.92
CA HIS A 84 -4.49 0.50 -18.20
C HIS A 84 -4.91 0.72 -16.74
N ARG A 85 -5.73 -0.17 -16.18
CA ARG A 85 -6.23 -0.01 -14.81
C ARG A 85 -5.14 -0.22 -13.76
N GLY A 86 -4.18 -1.10 -14.05
CA GLY A 86 -3.02 -1.32 -13.18
C GLY A 86 -2.20 -0.05 -13.05
N GLU A 87 -1.82 0.55 -14.18
CA GLU A 87 -0.99 1.75 -14.28
C GLU A 87 -1.68 2.94 -13.62
N LEU A 88 -2.96 3.17 -13.94
CA LEU A 88 -3.74 4.26 -13.32
C LEU A 88 -3.85 4.11 -11.81
N THR A 89 -3.99 2.88 -11.31
CA THR A 89 -4.06 2.60 -9.87
C THR A 89 -2.71 2.84 -9.21
N LEU A 90 -1.62 2.33 -9.79
CA LEU A 90 -0.25 2.54 -9.31
C LEU A 90 0.07 4.03 -9.21
N CYS A 91 -0.17 4.79 -10.28
CA CYS A 91 0.12 6.21 -10.33
C CYS A 91 -0.65 6.98 -9.25
N ARG A 92 -1.95 6.72 -9.11
CA ARG A 92 -2.78 7.37 -8.07
C ARG A 92 -2.33 7.00 -6.66
N ALA A 93 -2.00 5.74 -6.42
CA ALA A 93 -1.53 5.26 -5.12
C ALA A 93 -0.15 5.84 -4.77
N ALA A 94 0.77 5.93 -5.74
CA ALA A 94 2.09 6.53 -5.58
C ALA A 94 2.00 8.03 -5.27
N VAL A 95 1.16 8.77 -6.00
CA VAL A 95 0.87 10.20 -5.74
C VAL A 95 0.25 10.39 -4.36
N ALA A 96 -0.70 9.53 -3.95
CA ALA A 96 -1.28 9.56 -2.61
C ALA A 96 -0.25 9.26 -1.51
N LEU A 97 0.69 8.34 -1.74
CA LEU A 97 1.77 8.01 -0.82
C LEU A 97 2.75 9.19 -0.67
N ALA A 98 3.16 9.81 -1.77
CA ALA A 98 3.98 11.01 -1.75
C ALA A 98 3.29 12.16 -1.01
N ALA A 99 1.99 12.37 -1.26
CA ALA A 99 1.19 13.36 -0.54
C ALA A 99 1.10 13.06 0.96
N LEU A 100 0.97 11.79 1.36
CA LEU A 100 0.93 11.36 2.76
C LEU A 100 2.25 11.64 3.48
N GLU A 101 3.37 11.38 2.81
CA GLU A 101 4.72 11.62 3.32
C GLU A 101 5.18 13.07 3.18
N GLY A 102 4.42 13.90 2.47
CA GLY A 102 4.69 15.31 2.30
C GLY A 102 5.77 15.65 1.30
N ARG A 103 5.99 14.77 0.34
CA ARG A 103 6.86 15.03 -0.81
C ARG A 103 6.05 15.68 -1.93
N PRO A 104 6.66 16.58 -2.71
CA PRO A 104 5.98 17.30 -3.80
C PRO A 104 5.81 16.44 -5.05
N SER A 105 6.53 15.31 -5.16
CA SER A 105 6.48 14.44 -6.32
C SER A 105 6.56 12.96 -5.93
N ALA A 106 5.78 12.13 -6.64
CA ALA A 106 5.87 10.69 -6.61
C ALA A 106 7.02 10.19 -7.48
N GLN A 107 7.80 9.26 -6.91
CA GLN A 107 9.03 8.72 -7.48
C GLN A 107 8.88 7.21 -7.75
N PRO A 108 9.78 6.58 -8.52
CA PRO A 108 9.75 5.13 -8.76
C PRO A 108 9.64 4.29 -7.46
N ALA A 109 10.30 4.71 -6.39
CA ALA A 109 10.22 4.06 -5.08
C ALA A 109 8.79 4.04 -4.49
N ASP A 110 7.94 5.01 -4.84
CA ASP A 110 6.54 5.02 -4.40
C ASP A 110 5.71 3.99 -5.14
N VAL A 111 5.95 3.86 -6.45
CA VAL A 111 5.33 2.84 -7.30
C VAL A 111 5.68 1.46 -6.77
N ALA A 112 6.95 1.22 -6.46
CA ALA A 112 7.43 -0.02 -5.85
C ALA A 112 6.68 -0.36 -4.55
N ARG A 113 6.51 0.62 -3.65
CA ARG A 113 5.85 0.42 -2.34
C ARG A 113 4.36 0.12 -2.43
N VAL A 114 3.67 0.62 -3.46
CA VAL A 114 2.22 0.40 -3.65
C VAL A 114 1.91 -0.72 -4.64
N ALA A 115 2.93 -1.28 -5.30
CA ALA A 115 2.79 -2.30 -6.34
C ALA A 115 2.00 -3.52 -5.88
N LEU A 116 2.40 -4.11 -4.76
CA LEU A 116 1.76 -5.33 -4.25
C LEU A 116 0.27 -5.13 -3.99
N LEU A 117 -0.09 -4.01 -3.35
CA LEU A 117 -1.48 -3.66 -3.08
C LEU A 117 -2.28 -3.40 -4.36
N SER A 118 -1.65 -2.86 -5.40
CA SER A 118 -2.34 -2.41 -6.62
C SER A 118 -2.53 -3.52 -7.67
N LEU A 119 -1.63 -4.52 -7.71
CA LEU A 119 -1.50 -5.44 -8.84
C LEU A 119 -1.84 -6.90 -8.54
N ARG A 120 -1.74 -7.34 -7.28
CA ARG A 120 -1.87 -8.76 -6.93
C ARG A 120 -3.16 -9.43 -7.41
N HIS A 121 -4.28 -8.72 -7.35
CA HIS A 121 -5.60 -9.23 -7.78
C HIS A 121 -5.84 -9.06 -9.28
N ARG A 122 -4.87 -8.48 -10.01
CA ARG A 122 -4.87 -8.27 -11.45
C ARG A 122 -3.97 -9.26 -12.19
N LEU A 123 -3.17 -10.04 -11.47
CA LEU A 123 -2.37 -11.11 -12.05
C LEU A 123 -3.28 -12.21 -12.60
N ARG A 124 -2.98 -12.63 -13.83
CA ARG A 124 -3.51 -13.88 -14.35
C ARG A 124 -2.80 -15.03 -13.64
N LYS A 125 -3.60 -15.96 -13.10
CA LYS A 125 -3.11 -17.20 -12.52
C LYS A 125 -2.88 -18.20 -13.63
N ASP A 126 -1.63 -18.59 -13.85
CA ASP A 126 -1.32 -19.79 -14.61
C ASP A 126 -1.52 -21.01 -13.69
N PRO A 127 -2.37 -21.99 -14.04
CA PRO A 127 -2.58 -23.21 -13.25
C PRO A 127 -1.29 -24.00 -12.99
N LEU A 128 -0.25 -23.80 -13.80
CA LEU A 128 1.05 -24.48 -13.70
C LEU A 128 2.09 -23.65 -12.93
N GLU A 129 1.82 -22.36 -12.64
CA GLU A 129 2.71 -21.54 -11.83
C GLU A 129 2.62 -21.91 -10.36
N THR A 130 3.76 -22.34 -9.81
CA THR A 130 3.93 -22.69 -8.39
C THR A 130 4.36 -21.50 -7.53
N SER A 131 4.75 -20.39 -8.14
CA SER A 131 5.16 -19.18 -7.43
C SER A 131 3.92 -18.37 -7.01
N GLY A 132 3.88 -17.94 -5.74
CA GLY A 132 2.80 -17.08 -5.26
C GLY A 132 2.79 -15.72 -5.96
N ASP A 133 1.59 -15.19 -6.21
CA ASP A 133 1.33 -13.88 -6.84
C ASP A 133 2.21 -12.75 -6.25
N ASP A 134 2.42 -12.76 -4.93
CA ASP A 134 3.23 -11.77 -4.22
C ASP A 134 4.71 -11.81 -4.64
N ASN A 135 5.30 -13.01 -4.73
CA ASN A 135 6.71 -13.19 -5.11
C ASN A 135 6.95 -12.72 -6.56
N ARG A 136 5.98 -12.90 -7.46
CA ARG A 136 6.08 -12.43 -8.85
C ARG A 136 6.17 -10.90 -8.90
N ILE A 137 5.33 -10.21 -8.11
CA ILE A 137 5.35 -8.74 -8.03
C ILE A 137 6.63 -8.25 -7.39
N GLU A 138 7.04 -8.84 -6.27
CA GLU A 138 8.27 -8.44 -5.56
C GLU A 138 9.52 -8.59 -6.43
N ARG A 139 9.61 -9.69 -7.19
CA ARG A 139 10.68 -9.89 -8.17
C ARG A 139 10.66 -8.83 -9.27
N ALA A 140 9.50 -8.59 -9.88
CA ALA A 140 9.38 -7.59 -10.94
C ALA A 140 9.69 -6.17 -10.42
N VAL A 141 9.33 -5.85 -9.18
CA VAL A 141 9.71 -4.59 -8.53
C VAL A 141 11.22 -4.52 -8.32
N ALA A 142 11.85 -5.58 -7.81
CA ALA A 142 13.29 -5.62 -7.59
C ALA A 142 14.08 -5.46 -8.90
N GLU A 143 13.65 -6.11 -9.98
CA GLU A 143 14.30 -6.01 -11.31
C GLU A 143 14.22 -4.59 -11.91
N LEU A 144 13.21 -3.80 -11.56
CA LEU A 144 12.97 -2.45 -12.09
C LEU A 144 13.49 -1.32 -11.18
N THR A 145 13.96 -1.63 -9.97
CA THR A 145 14.46 -0.64 -8.99
C THR A 145 15.95 -0.76 -8.69
N VAL A 146 16.65 -1.67 -9.38
CA VAL A 146 18.12 -1.78 -9.46
C VAL A 146 18.64 -0.88 -10.57
#